data_AF-A0A2M6W0A3-F1
#
_entry.id   AF-A0A2M6W0A3-F1
#
_cell.length_a   1.000
_cell.length_b   1.000
_cell.length_c   1.000
_cell.angle_alpha   90.00
_cell.angle_beta   90.00
_cell.angle_gamma   90.00
#
_symmetry.space_group_name_H-M   'P 1'
#
loop_
_entity.id
_entity.type
_entity.pdbx_description
1 polymer ?
#
loop_
_entity_poly.entity_id
_entity_poly.type
_entity_poly.pdbx_seq_one_letter_code
_entity_poly.pdbx_strand_id
1 'polypeptide(L)'
;MYTITPLIIIDALWLGVIAKKFYLTHIGYLMTSNPNWIAISLFYLLYPVGIMIFVLEPSKGNMKKTAILGSLFGFFTYATYELTNRGVIFQWPWTVVIIDILWGVVLTATVSTLAVYFFQKKHT
;
A
#
# COMPACT_ATOMS: atom_id res chain seq x y z
N MET A 1 3.43 -13.26 8.06
CA MET A 1 4.40 -12.53 8.92
C MET A 1 5.38 -11.69 8.10
N TYR A 2 6.06 -12.24 7.08
CA TYR A 2 7.07 -11.51 6.29
C TYR A 2 6.55 -10.31 5.46
N THR A 3 5.24 -10.22 5.16
CA THR A 3 4.65 -9.07 4.46
C THR A 3 4.18 -7.95 5.40
N ILE A 4 3.70 -8.31 6.60
CA ILE A 4 3.05 -7.37 7.53
C ILE A 4 4.08 -6.37 8.07
N THR A 5 5.24 -6.85 8.53
CA THR A 5 6.26 -5.99 9.15
C THR A 5 6.85 -4.97 8.16
N PRO A 6 7.30 -5.34 6.95
CA PRO A 6 7.78 -4.37 5.98
C PRO A 6 6.69 -3.38 5.54
N LEU A 7 5.44 -3.85 5.37
CA LEU A 7 4.32 -2.97 5.04
C LEU A 7 4.17 -1.87 6.08
N ILE A 8 4.02 -2.25 7.35
CA ILE A 8 3.82 -1.29 8.44
C ILE A 8 4.98 -0.29 8.52
N ILE A 9 6.23 -0.76 8.44
CA ILE A 9 7.40 0.11 8.59
C ILE A 9 7.50 1.11 7.43
N ILE A 10 7.42 0.62 6.19
CA ILE A 10 7.62 1.45 5.00
C ILE A 10 6.46 2.45 4.86
N ASP A 11 5.23 1.98 5.11
CA ASP A 11 4.03 2.80 4.97
C ASP A 11 3.91 3.82 6.11
N ALA A 12 4.26 3.46 7.35
CA ALA A 12 4.31 4.42 8.45
C ALA A 12 5.38 5.50 8.23
N LEU A 13 6.52 5.15 7.62
CA LEU A 13 7.54 6.14 7.23
C LEU A 13 7.00 7.11 6.17
N TRP A 14 6.28 6.58 5.18
CA TRP A 14 5.64 7.40 4.15
C TRP A 14 4.64 8.38 4.75
N LEU A 15 3.64 7.88 5.48
CA LEU A 15 2.58 8.70 6.06
C LEU A 15 3.09 9.65 7.16
N GLY A 16 4.02 9.18 8.00
CA GLY A 16 4.51 9.91 9.17
C GLY A 16 5.56 10.97 8.85
N VAL A 17 6.35 10.77 7.80
CA VAL A 17 7.53 11.62 7.52
C VAL A 17 7.52 12.15 6.09
N ILE A 18 7.49 11.27 5.10
CA ILE A 18 7.77 11.65 3.71
C ILE A 18 6.60 12.45 3.11
N ALA A 19 5.40 11.90 3.19
CA ALA A 19 4.21 12.45 2.57
C ALA A 19 3.34 13.25 3.55
N LYS A 20 3.69 13.30 4.84
CA LYS A 20 2.93 14.03 5.86
C LYS A 20 2.60 15.47 5.43
N LYS A 21 3.62 16.24 5.02
CA LYS A 21 3.42 17.62 4.55
C LYS A 21 2.61 17.67 3.26
N PHE A 22 2.86 16.74 2.35
CA PHE A 22 2.14 16.63 1.08
C PHE A 22 0.63 16.44 1.29
N TYR A 23 0.21 15.46 2.10
CA TYR A 23 -1.20 15.23 2.39
C TYR A 23 -1.82 16.41 3.17
N LEU A 24 -1.12 16.96 4.16
CA LEU A 24 -1.62 18.14 4.89
C LEU A 24 -1.86 19.33 3.96
N THR A 25 -1.00 19.55 2.96
CA THR A 25 -1.17 20.65 2.00
C THR A 25 -2.33 20.40 1.02
N HIS A 26 -2.54 19.16 0.58
CA HIS A 26 -3.50 18.86 -0.49
C HIS A 26 -4.89 18.44 0.01
N ILE A 27 -4.95 17.69 1.11
CA ILE A 27 -6.19 17.13 1.67
C ILE A 27 -6.30 17.39 3.18
N GLY A 28 -5.48 18.26 3.77
CA GLY A 28 -5.51 18.57 5.20
C GLY A 28 -6.86 19.07 5.70
N TYR A 29 -7.64 19.73 4.83
CA TYR A 29 -9.00 20.16 5.13
C TYR A 29 -10.00 19.00 5.32
N LEU A 30 -9.66 17.78 4.87
CA LEU A 30 -10.42 16.54 5.07
C LEU A 30 -9.88 15.69 6.24
N MET A 31 -8.70 16.00 6.76
CA MET A 31 -8.04 15.17 7.77
C MET A 31 -8.66 15.38 9.15
N THR A 32 -8.97 14.28 9.83
CA THR A 32 -9.49 14.29 11.20
C THR A 32 -8.36 14.37 12.23
N SER A 33 -8.60 15.07 13.34
CA SER A 33 -7.75 15.02 14.54
C SER A 33 -7.95 13.76 15.39
N ASN A 34 -9.03 13.02 15.14
CA ASN A 34 -9.39 11.77 15.83
C ASN A 34 -9.42 10.61 14.82
N PRO A 35 -8.30 9.91 14.61
CA PRO A 35 -8.23 8.78 13.68
C PRO A 35 -9.17 7.65 14.09
N ASN A 36 -9.86 7.04 13.11
CA ASN A 36 -10.64 5.83 13.33
C ASN A 36 -9.69 4.61 13.38
N TRP A 37 -9.26 4.25 14.58
CA TRP A 37 -8.32 3.15 14.81
C TRP A 37 -8.85 1.78 14.38
N ILE A 38 -10.17 1.57 14.39
CA ILE A 38 -10.77 0.30 13.93
C ILE A 38 -10.54 0.15 12.42
N ALA A 39 -10.88 1.18 11.64
CA ALA A 39 -10.70 1.16 10.19
C ALA A 39 -9.22 0.99 9.80
N ILE A 40 -8.33 1.73 10.46
CA ILE A 40 -6.88 1.63 10.26
C ILE A 40 -6.38 0.21 10.55
N SER A 41 -6.78 -0.37 11.69
CA SER A 41 -6.34 -1.71 12.08
C SER A 41 -6.84 -2.77 11.10
N LEU A 42 -8.10 -2.66 10.64
CA LEU A 42 -8.65 -3.57 9.65
C LEU A 42 -7.88 -3.51 8.33
N PHE A 43 -7.50 -2.32 7.86
CA PHE A 43 -6.66 -2.18 6.67
C PHE A 43 -5.32 -2.91 6.83
N TYR A 44 -4.59 -2.66 7.92
CA TYR A 44 -3.29 -3.27 8.16
C TYR A 44 -3.34 -4.78 8.39
N LEU A 45 -4.51 -5.35 8.68
CA LEU A 45 -4.72 -6.80 8.75
C LEU A 45 -5.16 -7.39 7.41
N LEU A 46 -6.06 -6.72 6.68
CA LEU A 46 -6.64 -7.22 5.43
C LEU A 46 -5.69 -7.08 4.24
N TYR A 47 -4.99 -5.95 4.12
CA TYR A 47 -4.13 -5.68 2.96
C TYR A 47 -3.01 -6.72 2.79
N PRO A 48 -2.28 -7.12 3.86
CA PRO A 48 -1.30 -8.20 3.76
C PRO A 48 -1.89 -9.56 3.37
N VAL A 49 -3.13 -9.87 3.78
CA VAL A 49 -3.82 -11.10 3.39
C VAL A 49 -4.08 -11.10 1.88
N GLY A 50 -4.53 -9.97 1.33
CA GLY A 50 -4.65 -9.78 -0.12
C GLY A 50 -3.32 -10.01 -0.86
N ILE A 51 -2.21 -9.46 -0.35
CA ILE A 51 -0.88 -9.71 -0.91
C ILE A 51 -0.54 -11.22 -0.89
N MET A 52 -0.85 -11.93 0.20
CA MET A 52 -0.59 -13.37 0.28
C MET A 52 -1.33 -14.15 -0.82
N ILE A 53 -2.63 -13.89 -0.98
CA ILE A 53 -3.51 -14.63 -1.90
C ILE A 53 -3.25 -14.24 -3.36
N PHE A 54 -3.18 -12.95 -3.68
CA PHE A 54 -3.15 -12.46 -5.06
C PHE A 54 -1.74 -12.28 -5.62
N VAL A 55 -0.72 -12.21 -4.76
CA VAL A 55 0.68 -11.98 -5.18
C VAL A 55 1.54 -13.18 -4.84
N LEU A 56 1.66 -13.54 -3.56
CA LEU A 56 2.64 -14.52 -3.12
C LEU A 56 2.31 -15.94 -3.57
N GLU A 57 1.10 -16.41 -3.30
CA GLU A 57 0.64 -17.75 -3.69
C GLU A 57 0.77 -18.00 -5.21
N PRO A 58 0.28 -17.13 -6.11
CA PRO A 58 0.44 -17.32 -7.55
C PRO A 58 1.88 -17.12 -8.04
N SER A 59 2.71 -16.34 -7.33
CA SER A 59 4.12 -16.15 -7.71
C SER A 59 4.99 -17.38 -7.51
N LYS A 60 4.61 -18.27 -6.58
CA LYS A 60 5.37 -19.48 -6.20
C LYS A 60 6.86 -19.20 -5.94
N GLY A 61 7.18 -18.04 -5.34
CA GLY A 61 8.55 -17.63 -5.02
C GLY A 61 9.37 -17.08 -6.20
N ASN A 62 8.80 -16.96 -7.40
CA ASN A 62 9.48 -16.29 -8.51
C ASN A 62 9.51 -14.76 -8.28
N MET A 63 10.70 -14.18 -8.09
CA MET A 63 10.86 -12.76 -7.76
C MET A 63 10.28 -11.81 -8.82
N LYS A 64 10.52 -12.08 -10.11
CA LYS A 64 10.01 -11.24 -11.21
C LYS A 64 8.49 -11.25 -11.25
N LYS A 65 7.89 -12.44 -11.13
CA LYS A 65 6.42 -12.60 -11.08
C LYS A 65 5.84 -11.92 -9.84
N THR A 66 6.50 -12.04 -8.70
CA THR A 66 6.11 -11.37 -7.45
C THR A 66 6.07 -9.86 -7.62
N ALA A 67 7.13 -9.26 -8.18
CA ALA A 67 7.19 -7.82 -8.39
C ALA A 67 6.09 -7.32 -9.35
N ILE A 68 5.82 -8.06 -10.43
CA ILE A 68 4.75 -7.72 -11.39
C ILE A 68 3.37 -7.83 -10.73
N LEU A 69 3.06 -8.95 -10.07
CA LEU A 69 1.77 -9.14 -9.42
C LEU A 69 1.57 -8.17 -8.24
N GLY A 70 2.62 -7.88 -7.49
CA GLY A 70 2.60 -6.88 -6.42
C GLY A 70 2.34 -5.48 -6.95
N SER A 71 3.00 -5.10 -8.06
CA SER A 71 2.76 -3.84 -8.75
C SER A 71 1.30 -3.71 -9.20
N LEU A 72 0.75 -4.75 -9.83
CA LEU A 72 -0.63 -4.77 -10.30
C LEU A 72 -1.64 -4.73 -9.14
N PHE A 73 -1.42 -5.52 -8.09
CA PHE A 73 -2.30 -5.52 -6.92
C PHE A 73 -2.30 -4.14 -6.23
N GLY A 74 -1.13 -3.54 -6.07
CA GLY A 74 -0.97 -2.16 -5.58
C GLY A 74 -1.68 -1.14 -6.46
N PHE A 75 -1.46 -1.21 -7.78
CA PHE A 75 -2.13 -0.34 -8.76
C PHE A 75 -3.65 -0.40 -8.62
N PHE A 76 -4.25 -1.59 -8.71
CA PHE A 76 -5.71 -1.70 -8.68
C PHE A 76 -6.30 -1.26 -7.34
N THR A 77 -5.68 -1.64 -6.22
CA THR A 77 -6.20 -1.25 -4.90
C THR A 77 -6.19 0.26 -4.68
N TYR A 78 -5.06 0.91 -4.95
CA TYR A 78 -4.93 2.36 -4.78
C TYR A 78 -5.70 3.12 -5.85
N ALA A 79 -5.72 2.65 -7.10
CA ALA A 79 -6.47 3.31 -8.16
C ALA A 79 -7.98 3.26 -7.89
N THR A 80 -8.51 2.11 -7.44
CA THR A 80 -9.92 2.03 -7.07
C THR A 80 -10.24 3.00 -5.93
N TYR A 81 -9.41 3.05 -4.88
CA TYR A 81 -9.63 3.99 -3.76
C TYR A 81 -9.60 5.46 -4.21
N GLU A 82 -8.51 5.87 -4.87
CA GLU A 82 -8.28 7.26 -5.26
C GLU A 82 -9.25 7.76 -6.34
N LEU A 83 -9.55 6.93 -7.35
CA LEU A 83 -10.50 7.31 -8.40
C LEU A 83 -11.94 7.35 -7.87
N THR A 84 -12.32 6.45 -6.95
CA THR A 84 -13.61 6.55 -6.27
C THR A 84 -13.70 7.81 -5.43
N ASN A 85 -12.70 8.12 -4.61
CA ASN A 85 -12.66 9.37 -3.84
C ASN A 85 -12.75 10.59 -4.75
N ARG A 86 -12.03 10.60 -5.88
CA ARG A 86 -12.12 11.66 -6.88
C ARG A 86 -13.52 11.80 -7.48
N GLY A 87 -14.24 10.69 -7.64
CA GLY A 87 -15.60 10.68 -8.16
C GLY A 87 -16.67 11.14 -7.17
N VAL A 88 -16.45 10.98 -5.86
CA VAL A 88 -17.50 11.20 -4.83
C VAL A 88 -17.18 12.33 -3.83
N ILE A 89 -15.91 12.70 -3.66
CA ILE A 89 -15.47 13.74 -2.71
C ILE A 89 -15.19 15.04 -3.46
N PHE A 90 -15.80 16.13 -2.99
CA PHE A 90 -15.59 17.47 -3.55
C PHE A 90 -14.13 17.92 -3.42
N GLN A 91 -13.56 18.39 -4.54
CA GLN A 91 -12.19 18.91 -4.65
C GLN A 91 -11.04 17.93 -4.33
N TRP A 92 -11.27 16.61 -4.39
CA TRP A 92 -10.18 15.63 -4.22
C TRP A 92 -9.06 15.80 -5.26
N PRO A 93 -7.79 16.12 -4.94
CA PRO A 93 -6.80 16.55 -5.93
C PRO A 93 -6.25 15.43 -6.82
N TRP A 94 -6.11 15.68 -8.13
CA TRP A 94 -5.48 14.72 -9.07
C TRP A 94 -4.02 14.42 -8.74
N THR A 95 -3.31 15.38 -8.12
CA THR A 95 -1.93 15.17 -7.67
C THR A 95 -1.86 14.10 -6.60
N VAL A 96 -2.81 14.06 -5.67
CA VAL A 96 -2.91 13.01 -4.65
C VAL A 96 -3.23 11.68 -5.32
N VAL A 97 -4.22 11.64 -6.21
CA VAL A 97 -4.59 10.43 -6.97
C VAL A 97 -3.38 9.77 -7.64
N ILE A 98 -2.62 10.54 -8.42
CA ILE A 98 -1.49 9.99 -9.18
C ILE A 98 -0.38 9.52 -8.25
N ILE A 99 -0.02 10.34 -7.25
CA ILE A 99 1.09 10.03 -6.35
C ILE A 99 0.77 8.82 -5.48
N ASP A 100 -0.47 8.72 -4.98
CA ASP A 100 -0.87 7.64 -4.11
C ASP A 100 -0.99 6.31 -4.88
N ILE A 101 -1.47 6.34 -6.13
CA ILE A 101 -1.42 5.15 -7.01
C ILE A 101 0.02 4.69 -7.24
N LEU A 102 0.92 5.60 -7.58
CA LEU A 102 2.33 5.27 -7.79
C LEU A 102 2.97 4.72 -6.51
N TRP A 103 2.62 5.29 -5.35
CA TRP A 103 3.06 4.78 -4.06
C TRP A 103 2.55 3.37 -3.81
N GLY A 104 1.26 3.10 -4.04
CA GLY A 104 0.67 1.77 -3.91
C GLY A 104 1.35 0.71 -4.77
N VAL A 105 1.71 1.06 -6.00
CA VAL A 105 2.51 0.19 -6.90
C VAL A 105 3.87 -0.14 -6.29
N VAL A 106 4.62 0.89 -5.89
CA VAL A 106 5.99 0.75 -5.38
C VAL A 106 6.00 0.02 -4.03
N LEU A 107 5.12 0.40 -3.11
CA LEU A 107 5.00 -0.19 -1.78
C LEU A 107 4.70 -1.69 -1.88
N THR A 108 3.66 -2.06 -2.63
CA THR A 108 3.20 -3.45 -2.70
C THR A 108 4.17 -4.34 -3.45
N ALA A 109 4.79 -3.85 -4.53
CA ALA A 109 5.88 -4.55 -5.19
C ALA A 109 7.05 -4.79 -4.24
N THR A 110 7.49 -3.75 -3.51
CA THR A 110 8.64 -3.83 -2.59
C THR A 110 8.36 -4.80 -1.44
N VAL A 111 7.22 -4.66 -0.76
CA VAL A 111 6.84 -5.49 0.39
C VAL A 111 6.71 -6.96 -0.01
N SER A 112 6.07 -7.24 -1.14
CA SER A 112 5.88 -8.63 -1.61
C SER A 112 7.21 -9.27 -2.02
N THR A 113 8.08 -8.55 -2.75
CA THR A 113 9.41 -9.05 -3.11
C THR A 113 10.30 -9.28 -1.90
N LEU A 114 10.29 -8.37 -0.91
CA LEU A 114 11.01 -8.56 0.36
C LEU A 114 10.51 -9.80 1.10
N ALA A 115 9.19 -10.03 1.12
CA ALA A 115 8.63 -11.21 1.77
C ALA A 115 9.14 -12.52 1.14
N VAL A 116 9.22 -12.59 -0.20
CA VAL A 116 9.80 -13.74 -0.90
C VAL A 116 11.29 -13.88 -0.63
N TYR A 117 12.04 -12.79 -0.65
CA TYR A 117 13.49 -12.80 -0.37
C TYR A 117 13.79 -13.35 1.03
N PHE A 118 13.11 -12.85 2.07
CA PHE A 118 13.29 -13.32 3.44
C PHE A 118 12.82 -14.77 3.62
N PHE A 119 11.74 -15.16 2.94
CA PHE A 119 11.27 -16.54 2.96
C PHE A 119 12.32 -17.49 2.39
N GLN A 120 12.87 -17.19 1.20
CA GLN A 120 13.91 -18.02 0.57
C GLN A 120 15.19 -18.12 1.41
N LYS A 121 15.66 -16.99 1.97
CA LYS A 121 16.87 -16.94 2.79
C LYS A 121 16.76 -17.77 4.09
N LYS A 122 15.56 -17.94 4.64
CA LYS A 122 15.37 -18.76 5.84
C LYS A 122 15.38 -20.28 5.57
N HIS A 123 15.15 -20.67 4.32
CA HIS A 123 15.05 -22.06 3.88
C HIS A 123 16.26 -22.51 3.02
N THR A 124 17.34 -21.73 3.02
CA THR A 124 18.67 -22.07 2.50
C THR A 124 19.64 -22.17 3.66
#